data_AF-A0A8J7AU27-F1
#
_entry.id   AF-A0A8J7AU27-F1
#
_cell.length_a   1.000
_cell.length_b   1.000
_cell.length_c   1.000
_cell.angle_alpha   90.00
_cell.angle_beta   90.00
_cell.angle_gamma   90.00
#
_symmetry.space_group_name_H-M   'P 1'
#
loop_
_entity.id
_entity.type
_entity.pdbx_description
1 polymer ?
#
loop_
_entity_poly.entity_id
_entity_poly.type
_entity_poly.pdbx_seq_one_letter_code
_entity_poly.pdbx_strand_id
1 'polypeptide(L)'
;MARQERYEEYLHLAEAEGQTQQYLTMLGQLGRVDQAMTVAQRQMTTLSEAKALAEMLRSQNQLSQALDIALQGLRFEQNNSYMAFDFATWTSDLAEGMGNTSAALEARILAFKAKPSLQDYQKVEMLAGTDWLAVQETLLQNLRTSQTWGLEQAQIDIFLHEGLLEDAIAVASGLSSYHSQLVLRVMDTVVATHSQWVIDNALPRAESIMDEGKAKYYDNAVAWLKRVKAAYHVLGQVADWSRYYQTLLNQHGRKRKLIGLTQQNKL
;
A
#
# COMPACT_ATOMS: atom_id res chain seq x y z
N MET A 1 -19.66 -21.33 -43.04
CA MET A 1 -18.36 -21.67 -43.67
C MET A 1 -17.44 -20.45 -43.71
N ALA A 2 -17.75 -19.40 -44.48
CA ALA A 2 -16.90 -18.19 -44.56
C ALA A 2 -16.53 -17.50 -43.23
N ARG A 3 -17.41 -17.54 -42.21
CA ARG A 3 -17.10 -16.96 -40.88
C ARG A 3 -16.07 -17.79 -40.10
N GLN A 4 -16.10 -19.11 -40.26
CA GLN A 4 -15.20 -20.03 -39.57
C GLN A 4 -13.81 -20.03 -40.21
N GLU A 5 -13.74 -19.96 -41.54
CA GLU A 5 -12.48 -19.80 -42.28
C GLU A 5 -11.74 -18.52 -41.89
N ARG A 6 -12.45 -17.39 -41.77
CA ARG A 6 -11.87 -16.11 -41.32
C ARG A 6 -11.28 -16.17 -39.90
N TYR A 7 -11.87 -16.98 -39.01
CA TYR A 7 -11.34 -17.15 -37.66
C TYR A 7 -10.07 -18.02 -37.64
N GLU A 8 -10.00 -19.04 -38.48
CA GLU A 8 -8.76 -19.82 -38.63
C GLU A 8 -7.64 -18.99 -39.27
N GLU A 9 -7.94 -18.20 -40.30
CA GLU A 9 -6.98 -17.28 -40.91
C GLU A 9 -6.44 -16.27 -39.88
N TYR A 10 -7.32 -15.72 -39.04
CA TYR A 10 -6.91 -14.84 -37.95
C TYR A 10 -5.98 -15.54 -36.94
N LEU A 11 -6.34 -16.76 -36.52
CA LEU A 11 -5.52 -17.53 -35.58
C LEU A 11 -4.14 -17.83 -36.16
N HIS A 12 -4.07 -18.27 -37.42
CA HIS A 12 -2.80 -18.52 -38.09
C HIS A 12 -1.94 -17.25 -38.24
N LEU A 13 -2.57 -16.12 -38.55
CA LEU A 13 -1.86 -14.84 -38.65
C LEU A 13 -1.32 -14.39 -37.29
N ALA A 14 -2.15 -14.43 -36.25
CA ALA A 14 -1.75 -14.04 -34.90
C ALA A 14 -0.62 -14.95 -34.36
N GLU A 15 -0.68 -16.25 -34.64
CA GLU A 15 0.38 -17.20 -34.29
C GLU A 15 1.68 -16.90 -35.05
N ALA A 16 1.60 -16.67 -36.37
CA ALA A 16 2.76 -16.38 -37.20
C ALA A 16 3.45 -15.05 -36.85
N GLU A 17 2.69 -14.06 -36.41
CA GLU A 17 3.21 -12.75 -35.99
C GLU A 17 3.67 -12.71 -34.52
N GLY A 18 3.54 -13.81 -33.78
CA GLY A 18 3.90 -13.87 -32.35
C GLY A 18 2.97 -13.04 -31.46
N GLN A 19 1.74 -12.80 -31.89
CA GLN A 19 0.71 -12.08 -31.15
C GLN A 19 0.02 -13.00 -30.13
N THR A 20 0.78 -13.52 -29.17
CA THR A 20 0.33 -14.56 -28.22
C THR A 20 -0.94 -14.15 -27.46
N GLN A 21 -1.05 -12.90 -27.00
CA GLN A 21 -2.24 -12.41 -26.29
C GLN A 21 -3.50 -12.49 -27.18
N GLN A 22 -3.41 -12.00 -28.42
CA GLN A 22 -4.50 -12.01 -29.39
C GLN A 22 -4.90 -13.44 -29.75
N TYR A 23 -3.92 -14.31 -29.94
CA TYR A 23 -4.14 -15.71 -30.25
C TYR A 23 -4.88 -16.44 -29.11
N LEU A 24 -4.39 -16.33 -27.88
CA LEU A 24 -4.99 -16.96 -26.70
C LEU A 24 -6.42 -16.47 -26.44
N THR A 25 -6.64 -15.16 -26.49
CA THR A 25 -7.98 -14.58 -26.27
C THR A 25 -8.96 -14.98 -27.36
N MET A 26 -8.53 -15.11 -28.62
CA MET A 26 -9.37 -15.59 -29.70
C MET A 26 -9.72 -17.07 -29.54
N LEU A 27 -8.77 -17.93 -29.17
CA LEU A 27 -9.06 -19.34 -28.84
C LEU A 27 -10.09 -19.44 -27.72
N GLY A 28 -9.91 -18.64 -26.67
CA GLY A 28 -10.89 -18.48 -25.60
C GLY A 28 -12.25 -18.10 -26.17
N GLN A 29 -12.36 -17.01 -26.92
CA GLN A 29 -13.62 -16.50 -27.50
C GLN A 29 -14.38 -17.52 -28.36
N LEU A 30 -13.66 -18.40 -29.06
CA LEU A 30 -14.23 -19.46 -29.88
C LEU A 30 -14.65 -20.71 -29.08
N GLY A 31 -14.50 -20.69 -27.75
CA GLY A 31 -14.78 -21.81 -26.86
C GLY A 31 -13.77 -22.95 -26.97
N ARG A 32 -12.60 -22.73 -27.59
CA ARG A 32 -11.54 -23.74 -27.75
C ARG A 32 -10.67 -23.81 -26.48
N VAL A 33 -11.31 -24.08 -25.35
CA VAL A 33 -10.71 -23.99 -24.01
C VAL A 33 -9.49 -24.91 -23.87
N ASP A 34 -9.60 -26.18 -24.25
CA ASP A 34 -8.48 -27.13 -24.12
C ASP A 34 -7.26 -26.72 -24.95
N GLN A 35 -7.50 -26.18 -26.14
CA GLN A 35 -6.44 -25.64 -27.00
C GLN A 35 -5.82 -24.39 -26.37
N ALA A 36 -6.63 -23.46 -25.89
CA ALA A 36 -6.16 -22.25 -25.21
C ALA A 36 -5.28 -22.59 -23.99
N MET A 37 -5.68 -23.57 -23.17
CA MET A 37 -4.92 -24.02 -22.01
C MET A 37 -3.57 -24.64 -22.42
N THR A 38 -3.58 -25.51 -23.43
CA THR A 38 -2.35 -26.16 -23.94
C THR A 38 -1.36 -25.14 -24.48
N VAL A 39 -1.84 -24.14 -25.23
CA VAL A 39 -1.00 -23.08 -25.79
C VAL A 39 -0.50 -22.18 -24.68
N ALA A 40 -1.36 -21.77 -23.74
CA ALA A 40 -0.97 -20.91 -22.63
C ALA A 40 0.16 -21.54 -21.81
N GLN A 41 0.09 -22.83 -21.53
CA GLN A 41 1.16 -23.53 -20.81
C GLN A 41 2.54 -23.46 -21.51
N ARG A 42 2.56 -23.34 -22.85
CA ARG A 42 3.80 -23.36 -23.65
C ARG A 42 4.32 -21.99 -24.02
N GLN A 43 3.41 -21.03 -24.25
CA GLN A 43 3.73 -19.77 -24.92
C GLN A 43 3.39 -18.53 -24.08
N MET A 44 2.53 -18.64 -23.07
CA MET A 44 2.20 -17.52 -22.19
C MET A 44 3.39 -17.21 -21.29
N THR A 45 3.86 -15.95 -21.32
CA THR A 45 5.06 -15.53 -20.60
C THR A 45 4.87 -14.23 -19.83
N THR A 46 3.74 -13.54 -20.02
CA THR A 46 3.49 -12.24 -19.40
C THR A 46 2.22 -12.22 -18.56
N LEU A 47 2.18 -11.34 -17.57
CA LEU A 47 0.97 -11.05 -16.79
C LEU A 47 -0.19 -10.59 -17.70
N SER A 48 0.10 -9.83 -18.76
CA SER A 48 -0.92 -9.28 -19.66
C SER A 48 -1.64 -10.37 -20.45
N GLU A 49 -0.89 -11.32 -20.99
CA GLU A 49 -1.46 -12.48 -21.67
C GLU A 49 -2.34 -13.30 -20.73
N ALA A 50 -1.83 -13.58 -19.52
CA ALA A 50 -2.57 -14.33 -18.51
C ALA A 50 -3.85 -13.62 -18.08
N LYS A 51 -3.78 -12.32 -17.81
CA LYS A 51 -4.95 -11.52 -17.45
C LYS A 51 -6.01 -11.56 -18.55
N ALA A 52 -5.61 -11.31 -19.80
CA ALA A 52 -6.54 -11.28 -20.91
C ALA A 52 -7.23 -12.64 -21.14
N LEU A 53 -6.48 -13.74 -21.06
CA LEU A 53 -7.03 -15.08 -21.20
C LEU A 53 -7.92 -15.47 -20.00
N ALA A 54 -7.50 -15.20 -18.77
CA ALA A 54 -8.27 -15.52 -17.57
C ALA A 54 -9.62 -14.77 -17.54
N GLU A 55 -9.63 -13.49 -17.88
CA GLU A 55 -10.87 -12.69 -17.98
C GLU A 55 -11.80 -13.23 -19.09
N MET A 56 -11.24 -13.61 -20.24
CA MET A 56 -11.99 -14.24 -21.32
C MET A 56 -12.64 -15.56 -20.88
N LEU A 57 -11.88 -16.45 -20.23
CA LEU A 57 -12.38 -17.72 -19.72
C LEU A 57 -13.45 -17.52 -18.64
N ARG A 58 -13.25 -16.55 -17.74
CA ARG A 58 -14.25 -16.17 -16.72
C ARG A 58 -15.56 -15.70 -17.34
N SER A 59 -15.50 -14.90 -18.41
CA SER A 59 -16.70 -14.42 -19.12
C SER A 59 -17.53 -15.54 -19.74
N GLN A 60 -16.91 -16.68 -20.00
CA GLN A 60 -17.53 -17.91 -20.52
C GLN A 60 -17.84 -18.95 -19.44
N ASN A 61 -17.78 -18.54 -18.17
CA ASN A 61 -18.04 -19.39 -17.02
C ASN A 61 -17.09 -20.61 -16.88
N GLN A 62 -15.90 -20.54 -17.50
CA GLN A 62 -14.83 -21.54 -17.36
C GLN A 62 -13.96 -21.22 -16.14
N LEU A 63 -14.55 -21.30 -14.94
CA LEU A 63 -13.97 -20.72 -13.72
C LEU A 63 -12.66 -21.35 -13.30
N SER A 64 -12.57 -22.69 -13.35
CA SER A 64 -11.36 -23.42 -12.98
C SER A 64 -10.19 -23.08 -13.89
N GLN A 65 -10.41 -23.08 -15.21
CA GLN A 65 -9.40 -22.72 -16.19
C GLN A 65 -8.99 -21.24 -16.06
N ALA A 66 -9.95 -20.35 -15.80
CA ALA A 66 -9.66 -18.94 -15.54
C ALA A 66 -8.75 -18.78 -14.31
N LEU A 67 -9.03 -19.49 -13.22
CA LEU A 67 -8.22 -19.45 -12.00
C LEU A 67 -6.81 -20.02 -12.24
N ASP A 68 -6.69 -21.15 -12.96
CA ASP A 68 -5.39 -21.76 -13.27
C ASP A 68 -4.49 -20.81 -14.07
N ILE A 69 -5.03 -20.20 -15.12
CA ILE A 69 -4.31 -19.19 -15.93
C ILE A 69 -3.92 -18.00 -15.07
N ALA A 70 -4.81 -17.54 -14.19
CA ALA A 70 -4.55 -16.39 -13.35
C ALA A 70 -3.41 -16.64 -12.35
N LEU A 71 -3.43 -17.78 -11.65
CA LEU A 71 -2.37 -18.17 -10.73
C LEU A 71 -1.03 -18.37 -11.46
N GLN A 72 -1.04 -18.94 -12.67
CA GLN A 72 0.16 -19.04 -13.50
C GLN A 72 0.69 -17.65 -13.88
N GLY A 73 -0.19 -16.74 -14.30
CA GLY A 73 0.15 -15.38 -14.68
C GLY A 73 0.82 -14.56 -13.58
N LEU A 74 0.35 -14.73 -12.35
CA LEU A 74 0.89 -14.04 -11.18
C LEU A 74 2.32 -14.47 -10.81
N ARG A 75 2.81 -15.59 -11.34
CA ARG A 75 4.18 -16.08 -11.13
C ARG A 75 5.21 -15.47 -12.09
N PHE A 76 4.77 -14.80 -13.15
CA PHE A 76 5.67 -14.12 -14.07
C PHE A 76 6.31 -12.88 -13.44
N GLU A 77 7.41 -12.40 -14.04
CA GLU A 77 8.05 -11.16 -13.59
C GLU A 77 7.09 -9.98 -13.75
N GLN A 78 6.96 -9.21 -12.66
CA GLN A 78 5.98 -8.13 -12.57
C GLN A 78 6.66 -6.78 -12.80
N ASN A 79 6.43 -6.19 -13.97
CA ASN A 79 6.98 -4.88 -14.31
C ASN A 79 6.04 -3.72 -13.96
N ASN A 80 4.80 -4.01 -13.55
CA ASN A 80 3.79 -3.02 -13.21
C ASN A 80 3.05 -3.45 -11.92
N SER A 81 3.38 -2.79 -10.81
CA SER A 81 2.80 -3.10 -9.49
C SER A 81 1.29 -2.88 -9.42
N TYR A 82 0.75 -1.90 -10.13
CA TYR A 82 -0.70 -1.65 -10.17
C TYR A 82 -1.44 -2.79 -10.88
N MET A 83 -0.93 -3.22 -12.03
CA MET A 83 -1.54 -4.32 -12.78
C MET A 83 -1.44 -5.64 -12.01
N ALA A 84 -0.30 -5.90 -11.37
CA ALA A 84 -0.11 -7.06 -10.52
C ALA A 84 -1.07 -7.04 -9.32
N PHE A 85 -1.21 -5.89 -8.64
CA PHE A 85 -2.16 -5.69 -7.55
C PHE A 85 -3.61 -5.94 -7.98
N ASP A 86 -4.06 -5.29 -9.06
CA ASP A 86 -5.43 -5.39 -9.55
C ASP A 86 -5.76 -6.83 -9.95
N PHE A 87 -4.84 -7.49 -10.68
CA PHE A 87 -5.06 -8.86 -11.14
C PHE A 87 -4.98 -9.88 -10.00
N ALA A 88 -4.08 -9.71 -9.04
CA ALA A 88 -4.00 -10.55 -7.86
C ALA A 88 -5.24 -10.42 -6.96
N THR A 89 -5.75 -9.20 -6.80
CA THR A 89 -7.03 -8.94 -6.11
C THR A 89 -8.18 -9.65 -6.82
N TRP A 90 -8.30 -9.48 -8.14
CA TRP A 90 -9.32 -10.16 -8.95
C TRP A 90 -9.22 -11.69 -8.85
N THR A 91 -8.00 -12.23 -8.86
CA THR A 91 -7.74 -13.68 -8.76
C THR A 91 -8.13 -14.21 -7.39
N SER A 92 -7.85 -13.44 -6.33
CA SER A 92 -8.24 -13.74 -4.96
C SER A 92 -9.77 -13.82 -4.84
N ASP A 93 -10.49 -12.82 -5.35
CA ASP A 93 -11.95 -12.78 -5.31
C ASP A 93 -12.59 -13.92 -6.13
N LEU A 94 -11.99 -14.26 -7.29
CA LEU A 94 -12.42 -15.41 -8.09
C LEU A 94 -12.28 -16.73 -7.31
N ALA A 95 -11.12 -16.94 -6.69
CA ALA A 95 -10.85 -18.14 -5.91
C ALA A 95 -11.78 -18.26 -4.68
N GLU A 96 -12.05 -17.16 -3.98
CA GLU A 96 -13.03 -17.13 -2.88
C GLU A 96 -14.43 -17.51 -3.36
N GLY A 97 -14.87 -16.95 -4.50
CA GLY A 97 -16.17 -17.28 -5.10
C GLY A 97 -16.30 -18.75 -5.51
N MET A 98 -15.17 -19.44 -5.71
CA MET A 98 -15.11 -20.87 -5.98
C MET A 98 -14.92 -21.73 -4.72
N GLY A 99 -14.81 -21.12 -3.53
CA GLY A 99 -14.52 -21.80 -2.27
C GLY A 99 -13.08 -22.30 -2.15
N ASN A 100 -12.16 -21.82 -3.01
CA ASN A 100 -10.75 -22.18 -2.96
C ASN A 100 -9.96 -21.17 -2.11
N THR A 101 -10.06 -21.31 -0.79
CA THR A 101 -9.40 -20.41 0.19
C THR A 101 -7.87 -20.39 0.04
N SER A 102 -7.25 -21.51 -0.33
CA SER A 102 -5.79 -21.58 -0.49
C SER A 102 -5.31 -20.73 -1.67
N ALA A 103 -5.95 -20.84 -2.84
CA ALA A 103 -5.65 -19.99 -3.99
C ALA A 103 -6.00 -18.52 -3.72
N ALA A 104 -7.09 -18.26 -2.99
CA ALA A 104 -7.46 -16.91 -2.58
C ALA A 104 -6.39 -16.25 -1.72
N LEU A 105 -5.82 -17.00 -0.77
CA LEU A 105 -4.74 -16.56 0.10
C LEU A 105 -3.44 -16.31 -0.69
N GLU A 106 -3.04 -17.25 -1.56
CA GLU A 106 -1.85 -17.09 -2.42
C GLU A 106 -1.94 -15.80 -3.25
N ALA A 107 -3.07 -15.60 -3.93
CA ALA A 107 -3.30 -14.42 -4.74
C ALA A 107 -3.33 -13.14 -3.88
N ARG A 108 -3.97 -13.14 -2.70
CA ARG A 108 -4.02 -11.95 -1.85
C ARG A 108 -2.65 -11.56 -1.29
N ILE A 109 -1.80 -12.53 -0.97
CA ILE A 109 -0.40 -12.27 -0.56
C ILE A 109 0.36 -11.58 -1.70
N LEU A 110 0.14 -11.99 -2.95
CA LEU A 110 0.76 -11.35 -4.11
C LEU A 110 0.23 -9.93 -4.34
N ALA A 111 -1.08 -9.70 -4.15
CA ALA A 111 -1.66 -8.37 -4.20
C ALA A 111 -1.00 -7.45 -3.15
N PHE A 112 -0.90 -7.93 -1.90
CA PHE A 112 -0.25 -7.20 -0.83
C PHE A 112 1.21 -6.86 -1.16
N LYS A 113 2.00 -7.83 -1.65
CA LYS A 113 3.41 -7.59 -2.00
C LYS A 113 3.57 -6.59 -3.14
N ALA A 114 2.63 -6.57 -4.09
CA ALA A 114 2.65 -5.63 -5.22
C ALA A 114 2.32 -4.20 -4.76
N LYS A 115 1.30 -4.04 -3.92
CA LYS A 115 0.88 -2.76 -3.37
C LYS A 115 0.32 -2.94 -1.95
N PRO A 116 1.17 -2.85 -0.92
CA PRO A 116 0.75 -3.01 0.46
C PRO A 116 -0.33 -2.02 0.88
N SER A 117 -1.30 -2.51 1.65
CA SER A 117 -2.31 -1.70 2.33
C SER A 117 -2.75 -2.41 3.61
N LEU A 118 -3.21 -1.66 4.62
CA LEU A 118 -3.77 -2.27 5.83
C LEU A 118 -5.02 -3.13 5.51
N GLN A 119 -5.81 -2.72 4.51
CA GLN A 119 -6.98 -3.47 4.08
C GLN A 119 -6.60 -4.85 3.52
N ASP A 120 -5.60 -4.92 2.65
CA ASP A 120 -5.13 -6.19 2.11
C ASP A 120 -4.43 -7.04 3.17
N TYR A 121 -3.71 -6.41 4.10
CA TYR A 121 -3.11 -7.10 5.24
C TYR A 121 -4.17 -7.86 6.07
N GLN A 122 -5.24 -7.16 6.45
CA GLN A 122 -6.37 -7.75 7.20
C GLN A 122 -7.14 -8.78 6.37
N LYS A 123 -7.20 -8.60 5.04
CA LYS A 123 -7.78 -9.62 4.15
C LYS A 123 -6.93 -10.88 4.10
N VAL A 124 -5.61 -10.76 4.09
CA VAL A 124 -4.71 -11.92 4.22
C VAL A 124 -4.89 -12.60 5.57
N GLU A 125 -4.96 -11.84 6.67
CA GLU A 125 -5.22 -12.39 8.01
C GLU A 125 -6.50 -13.24 8.04
N MET A 126 -7.60 -12.70 7.51
CA MET A 126 -8.87 -13.40 7.42
C MET A 126 -8.77 -14.71 6.60
N LEU A 127 -8.07 -14.68 5.46
CA LEU A 127 -7.92 -15.84 4.58
C LEU A 127 -6.96 -16.89 5.15
N ALA A 128 -5.94 -16.48 5.90
CA ALA A 128 -4.95 -17.36 6.49
C ALA A 128 -5.50 -18.13 7.69
N GLY A 129 -6.41 -17.55 8.46
CA GLY A 129 -7.05 -18.21 9.60
C GLY A 129 -6.02 -18.74 10.60
N THR A 130 -5.97 -20.05 10.81
CA THR A 130 -5.03 -20.68 11.76
C THR A 130 -3.56 -20.55 11.35
N ASP A 131 -3.29 -20.37 10.05
CA ASP A 131 -1.93 -20.25 9.52
C ASP A 131 -1.42 -18.80 9.56
N TRP A 132 -2.21 -17.87 10.14
CA TRP A 132 -1.92 -16.45 10.13
C TRP A 132 -0.53 -16.12 10.64
N LEU A 133 -0.09 -16.67 11.78
CA LEU A 133 1.20 -16.32 12.38
C LEU A 133 2.39 -16.59 11.43
N ALA A 134 2.33 -17.63 10.61
CA ALA A 134 3.38 -17.94 9.64
C ALA A 134 3.37 -16.95 8.45
N VAL A 135 2.18 -16.55 8.02
CA VAL A 135 2.00 -15.59 6.92
C VAL A 135 2.36 -14.17 7.37
N GLN A 136 1.94 -13.79 8.58
CA GLN A 136 2.13 -12.49 9.21
C GLN A 136 3.59 -12.06 9.18
N GLU A 137 4.50 -12.91 9.67
CA GLU A 137 5.93 -12.61 9.72
C GLU A 137 6.51 -12.39 8.31
N THR A 138 6.05 -13.16 7.33
CA THR A 138 6.45 -13.00 5.93
C THR A 138 6.02 -11.64 5.36
N LEU A 139 4.80 -11.18 5.69
CA LEU A 139 4.31 -9.87 5.25
C LEU A 139 5.05 -8.72 5.93
N LEU A 140 5.28 -8.81 7.24
CA LEU A 140 5.99 -7.79 8.00
C LEU A 140 7.44 -7.67 7.55
N GLN A 141 8.11 -8.79 7.28
CA GLN A 141 9.46 -8.77 6.73
C GLN A 141 9.50 -8.14 5.34
N ASN A 142 8.50 -8.42 4.49
CA ASN A 142 8.39 -7.77 3.19
C ASN A 142 8.26 -6.24 3.33
N LEU A 143 7.43 -5.75 4.27
CA LEU A 143 7.31 -4.31 4.55
C LEU A 143 8.61 -3.68 5.03
N ARG A 144 9.38 -4.36 5.88
CA ARG A 144 10.66 -3.85 6.42
C ARG A 144 11.75 -3.76 5.35
N THR A 145 11.79 -4.71 4.41
CA THR A 145 12.85 -4.77 3.39
C THR A 145 12.49 -4.10 2.07
N SER A 146 11.21 -3.79 1.86
CA SER A 146 10.77 -3.21 0.59
C SER A 146 11.34 -1.81 0.40
N GLN A 147 11.92 -1.59 -0.79
CA GLN A 147 12.46 -0.29 -1.21
C GLN A 147 11.51 0.41 -2.20
N THR A 148 10.28 -0.08 -2.35
CA THR A 148 9.29 0.53 -3.23
C THR A 148 8.90 1.90 -2.68
N TRP A 149 8.89 2.89 -3.57
CA TRP A 149 8.49 4.25 -3.24
C TRP A 149 6.99 4.34 -2.89
N GLY A 150 6.62 5.16 -1.91
CA GLY A 150 5.22 5.43 -1.58
C GLY A 150 4.56 4.39 -0.66
N LEU A 151 5.35 3.57 0.05
CA LEU A 151 4.85 2.56 1.00
C LEU A 151 4.64 3.09 2.43
N GLU A 152 5.04 4.32 2.72
CA GLU A 152 5.19 4.81 4.09
C GLU A 152 3.86 4.85 4.83
N GLN A 153 2.76 5.13 4.12
CA GLN A 153 1.42 5.02 4.70
C GLN A 153 1.08 3.59 5.10
N ALA A 154 1.29 2.61 4.21
CA ALA A 154 0.99 1.21 4.50
C ALA A 154 1.88 0.65 5.61
N GLN A 155 3.18 0.98 5.60
CA GLN A 155 4.12 0.62 6.66
C GLN A 155 3.63 1.14 8.00
N ILE A 156 3.35 2.44 8.11
CA ILE A 156 2.88 3.04 9.37
C ILE A 156 1.55 2.43 9.81
N ASP A 157 0.57 2.33 8.92
CA ASP A 157 -0.76 1.84 9.28
C ASP A 157 -0.70 0.38 9.79
N ILE A 158 0.14 -0.47 9.18
CA ILE A 158 0.30 -1.87 9.58
C ILE A 158 1.16 -2.00 10.83
N PHE A 159 2.28 -1.28 10.94
CA PHE A 159 3.12 -1.35 12.15
C PHE A 159 2.38 -0.82 13.38
N LEU A 160 1.57 0.23 13.24
CA LEU A 160 0.71 0.69 14.33
C LEU A 160 -0.40 -0.31 14.66
N HIS A 161 -0.99 -0.97 13.66
CA HIS A 161 -1.99 -2.02 13.87
C HIS A 161 -1.42 -3.20 14.68
N GLU A 162 -0.17 -3.58 14.38
CA GLU A 162 0.55 -4.66 15.05
C GLU A 162 1.21 -4.25 16.38
N GLY A 163 1.11 -2.98 16.78
CA GLY A 163 1.80 -2.47 17.96
C GLY A 163 3.33 -2.44 17.84
N LEU A 164 3.88 -2.51 16.63
CA LEU A 164 5.30 -2.43 16.30
C LEU A 164 5.76 -0.97 16.29
N LEU A 165 5.78 -0.36 17.49
CA LEU A 165 6.01 1.08 17.65
C LEU A 165 7.39 1.51 17.15
N GLU A 166 8.43 0.70 17.37
CA GLU A 166 9.79 1.00 16.91
C GLU A 166 9.89 1.04 15.38
N ASP A 167 9.25 0.08 14.69
CA ASP A 167 9.20 0.06 13.22
C ASP A 167 8.45 1.30 12.69
N ALA A 168 7.32 1.67 13.30
CA ALA A 168 6.57 2.86 12.93
C ALA A 168 7.37 4.17 13.17
N ILE A 169 8.10 4.24 14.29
CA ILE A 169 9.00 5.36 14.62
C ILE A 169 10.14 5.46 13.61
N ALA A 170 10.75 4.33 13.22
CA ALA A 170 11.83 4.29 12.25
C ALA A 170 11.38 4.86 10.89
N VAL A 171 10.22 4.44 10.40
CA VAL A 171 9.63 4.99 9.15
C VAL A 171 9.35 6.48 9.30
N ALA A 172 8.64 6.89 10.35
CA ALA A 172 8.27 8.30 10.57
C ALA A 172 9.47 9.23 10.73
N SER A 173 10.59 8.74 11.28
CA SER A 173 11.81 9.51 11.49
C SER A 173 12.45 9.93 10.16
N GLY A 174 12.38 9.08 9.13
CA GLY A 174 12.90 9.37 7.79
C GLY A 174 12.02 10.28 6.94
N LEU A 175 10.78 10.55 7.36
CA LEU A 175 9.81 11.29 6.56
C LEU A 175 10.05 12.81 6.56
N SER A 176 9.87 13.45 5.41
CA SER A 176 9.86 14.91 5.29
C SER A 176 8.53 15.52 5.79
N SER A 177 8.47 16.85 5.89
CA SER A 177 7.25 17.57 6.28
C SER A 177 6.07 17.39 5.32
N TYR A 178 6.32 16.92 4.08
CA TYR A 178 5.26 16.55 3.13
C TYR A 178 4.34 15.46 3.70
N HIS A 179 4.89 14.51 4.45
CA HIS A 179 4.16 13.42 5.09
C HIS A 179 3.76 13.75 6.54
N SER A 180 3.59 15.04 6.87
CA SER A 180 3.29 15.51 8.23
C SER A 180 2.14 14.75 8.90
N GLN A 181 1.08 14.43 8.18
CA GLN A 181 -0.07 13.69 8.73
C GLN A 181 0.29 12.28 9.21
N LEU A 182 1.21 11.58 8.51
CA LEU A 182 1.67 10.26 8.91
C LEU A 182 2.53 10.33 10.16
N VAL A 183 3.48 11.25 10.19
CA VAL A 183 4.37 11.46 11.35
C VAL A 183 3.56 11.85 12.58
N LEU A 184 2.60 12.77 12.45
CA LEU A 184 1.74 13.18 13.56
C LEU A 184 0.91 12.01 14.13
N ARG A 185 0.45 11.09 13.28
CA ARG A 185 -0.27 9.89 13.72
C ARG A 185 0.60 8.95 14.55
N VAL A 186 1.85 8.75 14.13
CA VAL A 186 2.83 7.98 14.91
C VAL A 186 3.07 8.67 16.25
N MET A 187 3.31 9.99 16.26
CA MET A 187 3.49 10.76 17.49
C MET A 187 2.32 10.63 18.45
N ASP A 188 1.08 10.76 17.97
CA ASP A 188 -0.11 10.64 18.80
C ASP A 188 -0.21 9.24 19.45
N THR A 189 0.28 8.21 18.76
CA THR A 189 0.29 6.83 19.27
C THR A 189 1.39 6.62 20.31
N VAL A 190 2.59 7.19 20.09
CA VAL A 190 3.78 6.89 20.90
C VAL A 190 4.09 7.94 21.96
N VAL A 191 3.34 9.05 22.06
CA VAL A 191 3.66 10.16 22.97
C VAL A 191 3.80 9.74 24.44
N ALA A 192 3.07 8.71 24.88
CA ALA A 192 3.11 8.22 26.25
C ALA A 192 4.38 7.41 26.58
N THR A 193 5.00 6.78 25.58
CA THR A 193 6.15 5.86 25.76
C THR A 193 7.44 6.41 25.16
N HIS A 194 7.36 7.24 24.12
CA HIS A 194 8.48 7.79 23.34
C HIS A 194 8.43 9.32 23.28
N SER A 195 8.12 9.97 24.40
CA SER A 195 7.95 11.42 24.49
C SER A 195 9.19 12.20 24.02
N GLN A 196 10.40 11.71 24.32
CA GLN A 196 11.63 12.38 23.89
C GLN A 196 11.76 12.41 22.36
N TRP A 197 11.48 11.28 21.69
CA TRP A 197 11.46 11.23 20.22
C TRP A 197 10.42 12.18 19.62
N VAL A 198 9.24 12.30 20.24
CA VAL A 198 8.21 13.26 19.81
C VAL A 198 8.74 14.70 19.87
N ILE A 199 9.43 15.07 20.96
CA ILE A 199 10.05 16.39 21.10
C ILE A 199 11.10 16.61 20.01
N ASP A 200 12.06 15.70 19.90
CA ASP A 200 13.21 15.81 18.99
C ASP A 200 12.78 15.86 17.52
N ASN A 201 11.69 15.16 17.15
CA ASN A 201 11.20 15.14 15.78
C ASN A 201 10.25 16.31 15.45
N ALA A 202 9.41 16.75 16.40
CA ALA A 202 8.40 17.77 16.15
C ALA A 202 8.95 19.20 16.25
N LEU A 203 9.89 19.47 17.18
CA LEU A 203 10.42 20.81 17.40
C LEU A 203 11.07 21.42 16.13
N PRO A 204 12.04 20.75 15.47
CA PRO A 204 12.67 21.32 14.27
C PRO A 204 11.68 21.58 13.13
N ARG A 205 10.64 20.75 13.02
CA ARG A 205 9.59 20.90 12.00
C ARG A 205 8.69 22.10 12.29
N ALA A 206 8.33 22.32 13.56
CA ALA A 206 7.57 23.49 13.97
C ALA A 206 8.36 24.77 13.72
N GLU A 207 9.61 24.82 14.16
CA GLU A 207 10.50 25.97 14.05
C GLU A 207 10.76 26.35 12.60
N SER A 208 11.09 25.38 11.75
CA SER A 208 11.28 25.61 10.31
C SER A 208 10.08 26.30 9.64
N ILE A 209 8.85 25.88 9.98
CA ILE A 209 7.62 26.50 9.46
C ILE A 209 7.44 27.93 10.00
N MET A 210 7.70 28.14 11.30
CA MET A 210 7.55 29.46 11.92
C MET A 210 8.57 30.45 11.37
N ASP A 211 9.82 30.02 11.16
CA ASP A 211 10.91 30.84 10.63
C ASP A 211 10.68 31.25 9.18
N GLU A 212 10.20 30.33 8.32
CA GLU A 212 9.86 30.63 6.93
C GLU A 212 8.82 31.76 6.78
N GLY A 213 7.99 31.96 7.81
CA GLY A 213 7.08 33.10 7.90
C GLY A 213 5.88 33.06 6.96
N LYS A 214 5.61 31.92 6.33
CA LYS A 214 4.45 31.70 5.47
C LYS A 214 3.21 31.41 6.32
N ALA A 215 2.38 32.43 6.53
CA ALA A 215 1.20 32.35 7.41
C ALA A 215 0.21 31.22 7.07
N LYS A 216 0.16 30.76 5.83
CA LYS A 216 -0.65 29.61 5.41
C LYS A 216 -0.26 28.29 6.07
N TYR A 217 0.95 28.17 6.62
CA TYR A 217 1.46 26.93 7.22
C TYR A 217 1.50 26.96 8.77
N TYR A 218 1.15 28.07 9.42
CA TYR A 218 1.20 28.15 10.89
C TYR A 218 0.29 27.15 11.60
N ASP A 219 -0.81 26.73 10.98
CA ASP A 219 -1.67 25.67 11.50
C ASP A 219 -0.90 24.35 11.67
N ASN A 220 0.00 24.02 10.74
CA ASN A 220 0.88 22.86 10.83
C ASN A 220 1.91 23.03 11.96
N ALA A 221 2.53 24.20 12.10
CA ALA A 221 3.46 24.48 13.19
C ALA A 221 2.81 24.27 14.56
N VAL A 222 1.60 24.77 14.74
CA VAL A 222 0.83 24.58 15.98
C VAL A 222 0.46 23.11 16.20
N ALA A 223 0.17 22.36 15.14
CA ALA A 223 -0.10 20.92 15.25
C ALA A 223 1.11 20.16 15.81
N TRP A 224 2.34 20.49 15.40
CA TRP A 224 3.57 19.94 15.96
C TRP A 224 3.78 20.36 17.43
N LEU A 225 3.66 21.66 17.73
CA LEU A 225 3.87 22.18 19.08
C LEU A 225 2.91 21.58 20.12
N LYS A 226 1.68 21.22 19.72
CA LYS A 226 0.75 20.48 20.60
C LYS A 226 1.34 19.16 21.08
N ARG A 227 2.00 18.41 20.19
CA ARG A 227 2.60 17.12 20.53
C ARG A 227 3.85 17.30 21.39
N VAL A 228 4.65 18.33 21.09
CA VAL A 228 5.79 18.73 21.94
C VAL A 228 5.32 19.03 23.37
N LYS A 229 4.28 19.85 23.53
CA LYS A 229 3.69 20.13 24.84
C LYS A 229 3.25 18.86 25.56
N ALA A 230 2.51 18.00 24.86
CA ALA A 230 2.02 16.74 25.43
C ALA A 230 3.19 15.86 25.91
N ALA A 231 4.25 15.76 25.11
CA ALA A 231 5.46 15.02 25.46
C ALA A 231 6.19 15.59 26.69
N TYR A 232 6.36 16.92 26.77
CA TYR A 232 6.92 17.55 27.98
C TYR A 232 6.08 17.28 29.23
N HIS A 233 4.76 17.28 29.11
CA HIS A 233 3.86 16.93 30.22
C HIS A 233 4.05 15.48 30.68
N VAL A 234 4.13 14.53 29.76
CA VAL A 234 4.38 13.10 30.08
C VAL A 234 5.71 12.93 30.80
N LEU A 235 6.75 13.68 30.39
CA LEU A 235 8.08 13.65 31.03
C LEU A 235 8.15 14.43 32.37
N GLY A 236 7.06 15.07 32.81
CA GLY A 236 7.07 15.92 34.01
C GLY A 236 7.85 17.24 33.87
N GLN A 237 8.22 17.61 32.63
CA GLN A 237 9.07 18.75 32.29
C GLN A 237 8.25 20.00 31.91
N VAL A 238 7.19 20.28 32.64
CA VAL A 238 6.25 21.40 32.35
C VAL A 238 6.94 22.77 32.43
N ALA A 239 7.94 22.90 33.32
CA ALA A 239 8.73 24.13 33.44
C ALA A 239 9.58 24.39 32.18
N ASP A 240 10.14 23.33 31.58
CA ASP A 240 10.95 23.44 30.36
C ASP A 240 10.10 23.82 29.16
N TRP A 241 8.91 23.22 29.02
CA TRP A 241 7.91 23.65 28.05
C TRP A 241 7.55 25.13 28.21
N SER A 242 7.28 25.57 29.44
CA SER A 242 6.88 26.96 29.72
C SER A 242 7.98 27.94 29.31
N ARG A 243 9.25 27.62 29.61
CA ARG A 243 10.40 28.44 29.20
C ARG A 243 10.56 28.48 27.68
N TYR A 244 10.46 27.32 27.02
CA TYR A 244 10.51 27.23 25.55
C TYR A 244 9.41 28.08 24.89
N TYR A 245 8.17 27.93 25.37
CA TYR A 245 7.03 28.65 24.81
C TYR A 245 7.16 30.18 24.96
N GLN A 246 7.72 30.66 26.08
CA GLN A 246 8.01 32.09 26.25
C GLN A 246 9.05 32.60 25.26
N THR A 247 10.12 31.84 25.01
CA THR A 247 11.12 32.17 23.99
C THR A 247 10.48 32.26 22.60
N LEU A 248 9.62 31.31 22.26
CA LEU A 248 8.87 31.28 21.00
C LEU A 248 7.98 32.52 20.85
N LEU A 249 7.24 32.91 21.89
CA LEU A 249 6.41 34.12 21.88
C LEU A 249 7.24 35.39 21.69
N ASN A 250 8.42 35.48 22.31
CA ASN A 250 9.33 36.62 22.14
C ASN A 250 9.89 36.72 20.72
N GLN A 251 10.30 35.60 20.13
CA GLN A 251 10.87 35.55 18.78
C GLN A 251 9.83 35.81 17.68
N HIS A 252 8.61 35.28 17.86
CA HIS A 252 7.59 35.28 16.83
C HIS A 252 6.37 36.16 17.13
N GLY A 253 6.41 36.97 18.20
CA GLY A 253 5.28 37.78 18.67
C GLY A 253 4.66 38.73 17.64
N ARG A 254 5.42 39.14 16.61
CA ARG A 254 4.91 39.97 15.51
C ARG A 254 4.03 39.20 14.52
N LYS A 255 4.09 37.87 14.50
CA LYS A 255 3.31 36.99 13.62
C LYS A 255 1.91 36.75 14.20
N ARG A 256 1.04 37.77 14.13
CA ARG A 256 -0.29 37.77 14.78
C ARG A 256 -1.14 36.51 14.54
N LYS A 257 -1.13 35.94 13.33
CA LYS A 257 -1.85 34.68 13.04
C LYS A 257 -1.30 33.52 13.87
N LEU A 258 0.02 33.35 13.94
CA LEU A 258 0.66 32.29 14.72
C LEU A 258 0.29 32.41 16.21
N ILE A 259 0.42 33.62 16.77
CA ILE A 259 0.09 33.88 18.17
C ILE A 259 -1.40 33.61 18.46
N GLY A 260 -2.30 34.04 17.57
CA GLY A 260 -3.72 33.74 17.70
C GLY A 260 -3.99 32.23 17.73
N LEU A 261 -3.33 31.46 16.85
CA LEU A 261 -3.49 30.01 16.81
C LEU A 261 -2.91 29.34 18.06
N THR A 262 -1.75 29.75 18.57
CA THR A 262 -1.14 29.13 19.76
C THR A 262 -2.04 29.33 20.99
N GLN A 263 -2.65 30.51 21.13
CA GLN A 263 -3.61 30.83 22.20
C GLN A 263 -4.91 30.02 22.09
N GLN A 264 -5.51 29.97 20.88
CA GLN A 264 -6.75 29.20 20.63
C GLN A 264 -6.56 27.71 20.95
N ASN A 265 -5.38 27.19 20.64
CA ASN A 265 -5.04 25.79 20.84
C ASN A 265 -4.51 25.48 22.25
N LYS A 266 -4.51 26.49 23.15
CA LYS A 266 -4.09 26.38 24.55
C LYS A 266 -2.72 25.70 24.70
N LEU A 267 -1.77 26.11 23.86
CA LEU A 267 -0.36 25.77 24.01
C LEU A 267 0.19 26.36 25.33
#